data_AF-A0A521YJG1-F1
#
_entry.id   AF-A0A521YJG1-F1
#
_cell.length_a   1.000
_cell.length_b   1.000
_cell.length_c   1.000
_cell.angle_alpha   90.00
_cell.angle_beta   90.00
_cell.angle_gamma   90.00
#
_symmetry.space_group_name_H-M   'P 1'
#
loop_
_entity.id
_entity.type
_entity.pdbx_description
1 polymer ?
#
loop_
_entity_poly.entity_id
_entity_poly.type
_entity_poly.pdbx_seq_one_letter_code
_entity_poly.pdbx_strand_id
1 'polypeptide(L)'
;MMAGVVLLATVELGWILGKDVLTPPLFLLEIEELLELFGQFLLVLIGIELLHSMKVYVECREIHLEAVLAVAVIAVARKIVIVDPKELPEGALLGIAAVMLALTLGYYLVRRTHRENGGSDRESK
;
A
#
# COMPACT_ATOMS: atom_id res chain seq x y z
N MET A 1 16.58 -4.91 -10.15
CA MET A 1 16.80 -4.45 -8.76
C MET A 1 15.52 -4.56 -7.91
N MET A 2 14.43 -3.88 -8.26
CA MET A 2 13.16 -3.92 -7.49
C MET A 2 12.58 -5.33 -7.30
N ALA A 3 12.56 -6.17 -8.36
CA ALA A 3 12.12 -7.56 -8.25
C ALA A 3 12.93 -8.37 -7.22
N GLY A 4 14.23 -8.08 -7.09
CA GLY A 4 15.09 -8.72 -6.09
C GLY A 4 14.70 -8.33 -4.66
N VAL A 5 14.37 -7.06 -4.43
CA VAL A 5 13.89 -6.57 -3.12
C VAL A 5 12.58 -7.24 -2.73
N VAL A 6 11.63 -7.35 -3.67
CA VAL A 6 10.35 -8.03 -3.44
C VAL A 6 10.56 -9.50 -3.10
N LEU A 7 11.45 -10.18 -3.83
CA LEU A 7 11.76 -11.58 -3.58
C LEU A 7 12.40 -11.78 -2.20
N LEU A 8 13.37 -10.94 -1.82
CA LEU A 8 13.99 -10.99 -0.50
C LEU A 8 12.96 -10.75 0.62
N ALA A 9 12.10 -9.73 0.48
CA ALA A 9 11.05 -9.46 1.47
C ALA A 9 10.05 -10.62 1.60
N THR A 10 9.76 -11.32 0.49
CA THR A 10 8.89 -12.52 0.51
C THR A 10 9.55 -13.68 1.25
N VAL A 11 10.85 -13.89 1.04
CA VAL A 11 11.62 -14.94 1.74
C VAL A 11 11.72 -14.62 3.23
N GLU A 12 11.99 -13.37 3.58
CA GLU A 12 12.05 -12.90 4.97
C GLU A 12 10.72 -13.11 5.69
N LEU A 13 9.60 -12.76 5.07
CA LEU A 13 8.27 -13.04 5.60
C LEU A 13 8.03 -14.54 5.84
N GLY A 14 8.41 -15.39 4.87
CA GLY A 14 8.28 -16.84 5.02
C GLY A 14 9.14 -17.39 6.16
N TRP A 15 10.33 -16.81 6.38
CA TRP A 15 11.21 -17.15 7.48
C TRP A 15 10.62 -16.76 8.84
N ILE A 16 10.10 -15.54 8.95
CA ILE A 16 9.46 -15.03 10.18
C ILE A 16 8.23 -15.87 10.51
N LEU A 17 7.34 -16.09 9.54
CA LEU A 17 6.18 -16.96 9.70
C LEU A 17 6.56 -18.37 10.18
N GLY A 18 7.59 -18.97 9.57
CA GLY A 18 8.08 -20.29 9.97
C GLY A 18 8.62 -20.31 11.40
N LYS A 19 9.37 -19.28 11.80
CA LYS A 19 9.88 -19.13 13.16
C LYS A 19 8.74 -18.98 14.17
N ASP A 20 7.77 -18.13 13.89
CA ASP A 20 6.68 -17.82 14.83
C ASP A 20 5.76 -19.02 15.02
N VAL A 21 5.43 -19.76 13.95
CA VAL A 21 4.62 -20.99 14.03
C VAL A 21 5.30 -22.12 14.82
N LEU A 22 6.63 -22.21 14.76
CA LEU A 22 7.44 -23.24 15.43
C LEU A 22 7.87 -22.85 16.86
N THR A 23 7.58 -21.63 17.30
CA THR A 23 7.87 -21.19 18.67
C THR A 23 6.74 -21.66 19.60
N PRO A 24 7.04 -22.18 20.82
CA PRO A 24 6.00 -22.58 21.77
C PRO A 24 5.20 -21.36 22.27
N PRO A 25 3.86 -21.37 22.34
CA PRO A 25 2.92 -22.46 22.02
C PRO A 25 2.79 -22.71 20.51
N LEU A 26 3.10 -23.94 20.09
CA LEU A 26 3.14 -24.30 18.67
C LEU A 26 1.79 -24.03 17.99
N PHE A 27 1.84 -23.43 16.80
CA PHE A 27 0.67 -23.08 15.97
C PHE A 27 -0.32 -22.06 16.58
N LEU A 28 0.06 -21.37 17.65
CA LEU A 28 -0.74 -20.30 18.25
C LEU A 28 0.00 -18.97 18.11
N LEU A 29 -0.39 -18.20 17.10
CA LEU A 29 0.10 -16.83 16.92
C LEU A 29 -0.72 -15.87 17.78
N GLU A 30 -0.03 -15.01 18.52
CA GLU A 30 -0.67 -13.94 19.28
C GLU A 30 -1.20 -12.84 18.34
N ILE A 31 -2.08 -11.98 18.84
CA ILE A 31 -2.71 -10.92 18.02
C ILE A 31 -1.63 -9.96 17.50
N GLU A 32 -0.67 -9.61 18.35
CA GLU A 32 0.46 -8.76 18.03
C GLU A 32 1.31 -9.37 16.90
N GLU A 33 1.62 -10.66 16.97
CA GLU A 33 2.37 -11.39 15.93
C GLU A 33 1.60 -11.45 14.61
N LEU A 34 0.28 -11.70 14.67
CA LEU A 34 -0.59 -11.68 13.49
C LEU A 34 -0.60 -10.30 12.83
N LEU A 35 -0.71 -9.22 13.61
CA LEU A 35 -0.68 -7.85 13.09
C LEU A 35 0.67 -7.52 12.45
N GLU A 36 1.78 -7.98 13.03
CA GLU A 36 3.12 -7.82 12.46
C GLU A 36 3.27 -8.58 11.14
N LEU A 37 2.85 -9.86 11.09
CA LEU A 37 2.85 -10.68 9.88
C LEU A 37 1.99 -10.07 8.78
N PHE A 38 0.80 -9.58 9.12
CA PHE A 38 -0.01 -8.83 8.19
C PHE A 38 0.75 -7.60 7.70
N GLY A 39 1.36 -6.79 8.57
CA GLY A 39 2.15 -5.63 8.16
C GLY A 39 3.25 -5.97 7.14
N GLN A 40 3.98 -7.05 7.36
CA GLN A 40 5.04 -7.53 6.48
C GLN A 40 4.53 -8.12 5.15
N PHE A 41 3.48 -8.95 5.19
CA PHE A 41 2.81 -9.45 3.97
C PHE A 41 2.37 -8.31 3.06
N LEU A 42 1.98 -7.22 3.68
CA LEU A 42 1.39 -6.08 3.04
C LEU A 42 2.43 -5.12 2.49
N LEU A 43 3.61 -5.06 3.10
CA LEU A 43 4.82 -4.49 2.51
C LEU A 43 5.20 -5.24 1.21
N VAL A 44 5.16 -6.58 1.22
CA VAL A 44 5.43 -7.39 0.03
C VAL A 44 4.43 -7.08 -1.09
N LEU A 45 3.13 -7.01 -0.79
CA LEU A 45 2.10 -6.65 -1.78
C LEU A 45 2.34 -5.27 -2.40
N ILE A 46 2.72 -4.27 -1.61
CA ILE A 46 3.07 -2.93 -2.15
C ILE A 46 4.25 -3.04 -3.11
N GLY A 47 5.28 -3.81 -2.76
CA GLY A 47 6.43 -4.05 -3.62
C GLY A 47 6.05 -4.72 -4.95
N ILE A 48 5.15 -5.71 -4.92
CA ILE A 48 4.62 -6.38 -6.12
C ILE A 48 3.83 -5.39 -6.99
N GLU A 49 2.97 -4.57 -6.39
CA GLU A 49 2.15 -3.58 -7.10
C GLU A 49 3.01 -2.49 -7.76
N LEU A 50 4.06 -2.03 -7.08
CA LEU A 50 5.03 -1.09 -7.65
C LEU A 50 5.84 -1.73 -8.80
N LEU A 51 6.22 -3.00 -8.68
CA LEU A 51 6.88 -3.73 -9.75
C LEU A 51 5.98 -3.81 -11.00
N HIS A 52 4.70 -4.12 -10.80
CA HIS A 52 3.71 -4.14 -11.87
C HIS A 52 3.55 -2.75 -12.51
N SER A 53 3.40 -1.71 -11.70
CA SER A 53 3.29 -0.32 -12.16
C SER A 53 4.52 0.13 -12.96
N MET A 54 5.73 -0.22 -12.50
CA MET A 54 6.98 0.05 -13.23
C MET A 54 7.07 -0.71 -14.55
N LYS A 55 6.59 -1.96 -14.59
CA LYS A 55 6.56 -2.74 -15.83
C LYS A 55 5.63 -2.08 -16.86
N VAL A 56 4.41 -1.71 -16.45
CA VAL A 56 3.45 -0.99 -17.30
C VAL A 56 4.03 0.34 -17.80
N TYR A 57 4.75 1.07 -16.95
CA TYR A 57 5.43 2.30 -17.35
C TYR A 57 6.46 2.06 -18.47
N VAL A 58 7.28 1.02 -18.35
CA VAL A 58 8.28 0.69 -19.37
C VAL A 58 7.62 0.27 -20.69
N GLU A 59 6.49 -0.43 -20.63
CA GLU A 59 5.83 -1.02 -21.79
C GLU A 59 4.93 -0.02 -22.53
N CYS A 60 4.15 0.80 -21.81
CA CYS A 60 3.19 1.73 -22.39
C CYS A 60 3.65 3.20 -22.36
N ARG A 61 4.79 3.54 -21.72
CA ARG A 61 5.26 4.93 -21.45
C ARG A 61 4.27 5.82 -20.70
N GLU A 62 3.20 5.25 -20.18
CA GLU A 62 2.17 5.96 -19.43
C GLU A 62 2.24 5.59 -17.96
N ILE A 63 2.34 6.62 -17.10
CA ILE A 63 2.20 6.45 -15.66
C ILE A 63 0.71 6.51 -15.36
N HIS A 64 0.15 5.38 -14.91
CA HIS A 64 -1.19 5.35 -14.34
C HIS A 64 -1.14 5.99 -12.95
N LEU A 65 -1.17 7.33 -12.91
CA LEU A 65 -1.07 8.11 -11.67
C LEU A 65 -2.17 7.72 -10.66
N GLU A 66 -3.34 7.32 -11.16
CA GLU A 66 -4.43 6.78 -10.35
C GLU A 66 -4.01 5.53 -9.56
N ALA A 67 -3.28 4.59 -10.19
CA ALA A 67 -2.80 3.39 -9.53
C ALA A 67 -1.77 3.72 -8.44
N VAL A 68 -0.84 4.62 -8.72
CA VAL A 68 0.19 5.05 -7.75
C VAL A 68 -0.46 5.74 -6.54
N LEU A 69 -1.45 6.60 -6.76
CA LEU A 69 -2.19 7.26 -5.68
C LEU A 69 -3.03 6.26 -4.88
N ALA A 70 -3.65 5.28 -5.52
CA ALA A 70 -4.38 4.22 -4.82
C ALA A 70 -3.45 3.39 -3.91
N VAL A 71 -2.25 3.04 -4.38
CA VAL A 71 -1.23 2.36 -3.58
C VAL A 71 -0.79 3.21 -2.38
N ALA A 72 -0.60 4.51 -2.58
CA ALA A 72 -0.26 5.43 -1.48
C ALA A 72 -1.36 5.48 -0.41
N VAL A 73 -2.63 5.57 -0.83
CA VAL A 73 -3.79 5.56 0.08
C VAL A 73 -3.87 4.23 0.86
N ILE A 74 -3.72 3.09 0.19
CA ILE A 74 -3.74 1.76 0.83
C ILE A 74 -2.59 1.61 1.82
N ALA A 75 -1.38 2.09 1.47
CA ALA A 75 -0.20 2.02 2.32
C ALA A 75 -0.40 2.80 3.64
N VAL A 76 -0.92 4.03 3.55
CA VAL A 76 -1.22 4.84 4.75
C VAL A 76 -2.38 4.24 5.54
N ALA A 77 -3.47 3.84 4.89
CA ALA A 77 -4.63 3.25 5.54
C ALA A 77 -4.26 2.03 6.40
N ARG A 78 -3.40 1.15 5.89
CA ARG A 78 -2.91 0.01 6.66
C ARG A 78 -2.04 0.40 7.85
N LYS A 79 -1.16 1.38 7.68
CA LYS A 79 -0.30 1.85 8.78
C LYS A 79 -1.15 2.35 9.96
N ILE A 80 -2.29 2.96 9.67
CA ILE A 80 -3.27 3.43 10.67
C ILE A 80 -3.93 2.25 11.40
N VAL A 81 -4.28 1.17 10.71
CA VAL A 81 -4.92 -0.01 11.33
C VAL A 81 -4.02 -0.68 12.37
N ILE A 82 -2.70 -0.65 12.16
CA ILE A 82 -1.72 -1.32 13.04
C ILE A 82 -1.27 -0.41 14.20
N VAL A 83 -1.42 0.91 14.08
CA VAL A 83 -0.97 1.88 15.08
C VAL A 83 -1.88 1.87 16.30
N ASP A 84 -1.29 1.74 17.50
CA ASP A 84 -2.01 2.01 18.75
C ASP A 84 -2.09 3.53 18.99
N PRO A 85 -3.30 4.12 19.05
CA PRO A 85 -3.47 5.56 19.33
C PRO A 85 -2.86 6.02 20.66
N LYS A 86 -2.65 5.12 21.62
CA LYS A 86 -2.08 5.44 22.94
C LYS A 86 -0.58 5.70 22.89
N GLU A 87 0.11 5.17 21.88
CA GLU A 87 1.56 5.35 21.70
C GLU A 87 1.89 6.60 20.87
N LEU A 88 0.86 7.28 20.33
CA LEU A 88 1.06 8.43 19.47
C LEU A 88 1.31 9.72 20.26
N PRO A 89 2.26 10.57 19.83
CA PRO A 89 2.41 11.92 20.35
C PRO A 89 1.13 12.74 20.20
N GLU A 90 0.90 13.68 21.12
CA GLU A 90 -0.21 14.63 21.02
C GLU A 90 -0.19 15.35 19.66
N GLY A 91 -1.26 15.21 18.89
CA GLY A 91 -1.41 15.80 17.55
C GLY A 91 -1.00 14.92 16.36
N ALA A 92 -0.35 13.76 16.57
CA ALA A 92 0.01 12.87 15.46
C ALA A 92 -1.21 12.34 14.71
N LEU A 93 -2.33 12.10 15.42
CA LEU A 93 -3.59 11.67 14.81
C LEU A 93 -4.17 12.73 13.83
N LEU A 94 -4.04 14.02 14.18
CA LEU A 94 -4.44 15.12 13.28
C LEU A 94 -3.52 15.19 12.05
N GLY A 95 -2.22 14.97 12.22
CA GLY A 95 -1.28 14.89 11.11
C GLY A 95 -1.61 13.75 10.13
N ILE A 96 -1.92 12.57 10.66
CA ILE A 96 -2.38 11.41 9.86
C ILE A 96 -3.66 11.74 9.10
N ALA A 97 -4.63 12.37 9.76
CA ALA A 97 -5.89 12.79 9.12
C ALA A 97 -5.62 13.79 7.98
N ALA A 98 -4.73 14.76 8.17
CA ALA A 98 -4.36 15.73 7.14
C ALA A 98 -3.69 15.06 5.93
N VAL A 99 -2.78 14.10 6.15
CA VAL A 99 -2.14 13.33 5.07
C VAL A 99 -3.17 12.50 4.30
N MET A 100 -4.07 11.81 5.01
CA MET A 100 -5.13 11.02 4.38
C MET A 100 -6.06 11.89 3.53
N LEU A 101 -6.44 13.07 4.02
CA LEU A 101 -7.23 14.04 3.26
C LEU A 101 -6.49 14.52 2.02
N ALA A 102 -5.20 14.87 2.13
CA ALA A 102 -4.39 15.33 1.01
C ALA A 102 -4.26 14.26 -0.09
N LEU A 103 -4.01 13.00 0.29
CA LEU A 103 -3.92 11.87 -0.66
C LEU A 103 -5.26 11.59 -1.35
N THR A 104 -6.35 11.56 -0.58
CA THR A 104 -7.70 11.31 -1.12
C THR A 104 -8.15 12.43 -2.05
N LEU A 105 -7.86 13.68 -1.70
CA LEU A 105 -8.16 14.84 -2.54
C LEU A 105 -7.32 14.80 -3.82
N GLY A 106 -6.02 14.50 -3.73
CA GLY A 106 -5.16 14.30 -4.89
C GLY A 106 -5.69 13.22 -5.84
N TYR A 107 -6.10 12.07 -5.32
CA TYR A 107 -6.74 11.00 -6.09
C TYR A 107 -8.04 11.48 -6.77
N TYR A 108 -8.89 12.22 -6.06
CA TYR A 108 -10.12 12.77 -6.61
C TYR A 108 -9.87 13.75 -7.75
N LEU A 109 -8.90 14.66 -7.62
CA LEU A 109 -8.55 15.64 -8.66
C LEU A 109 -8.06 14.95 -9.93
N VAL A 110 -7.11 14.01 -9.80
CA VAL A 110 -6.55 13.27 -10.95
C VAL A 110 -7.64 12.52 -11.71
N ARG A 111 -8.53 11.83 -10.98
CA ARG A 111 -9.65 11.09 -11.58
C ARG A 111 -10.65 12.00 -12.28
N ARG A 112 -10.88 13.21 -11.75
CA ARG A 112 -11.78 14.19 -12.37
C ARG A 112 -11.24 14.69 -13.70
N THR A 113 -9.97 15.07 -13.77
CA THR A 113 -9.33 15.54 -15.00
C THR A 113 -9.33 14.48 -16.09
N HIS A 114 -9.13 13.20 -15.74
CA HIS A 114 -9.17 12.11 -16.70
C HIS A 114 -10.60 11.83 -17.24
N ARG A 115 -11.65 12.04 -16.43
CA ARG A 115 -13.05 11.93 -16.87
C ARG A 115 -13.47 13.05 -17.82
N GLU A 116 -12.94 14.27 -17.64
CA GLU A 116 -13.24 15.40 -18.53
C GLU A 116 -12.60 15.19 -19.93
N ASN A 117 -11.40 14.61 -20.02
CA ASN A 117 -10.77 14.27 -21.30
C ASN A 117 -11.43 13.09 -22.03
N GLY A 118 -12.07 12.15 -21.33
CA GLY A 118 -12.81 11.03 -21.94
C GLY A 118 -14.23 11.36 -22.38
N GLY A 119 -14.71 12.58 -22.12
CA GLY A 119 -16.07 13.03 -22.44
C GLY A 119 -16.21 13.77 -23.77
N SER A 120 -15.10 14.21 -24.38
CA SER A 120 -15.13 15.07 -25.58
C SER A 120 -15.29 14.34 -26.92
N ASP A 121 -15.19 13.00 -26.94
CA ASP A 121 -15.24 12.20 -28.19
C ASP A 121 -16.62 11.59 -28.49
N ARG A 122 -17.67 11.92 -27.72
CA ARG A 122 -19.04 11.38 -27.93
C ARG A 122 -20.04 12.37 -28.53
N GLU A 123 -19.64 13.60 -28.86
CA GLU A 123 -20.53 14.61 -29.48
C GLU A 123 -20.26 14.88 -30.96
N SER A 124 -19.42 14.08 -31.63
CA SER A 124 -19.29 14.12 -33.09
C SER A 124 -19.47 12.73 -33.71
N LYS A 125 -20.70 12.23 -33.68
CA LYS A 125 -21.24 11.32 -34.69
C LYS A 125 -22.76 11.32 -34.68
#